data_AF-M0GRN0-F1
#
_entry.id   AF-M0GRN0-F1
#
_cell.length_a   1.000
_cell.length_b   1.000
_cell.length_c   1.000
_cell.angle_alpha   90.00
_cell.angle_beta   90.00
_cell.angle_gamma   90.00
#
_symmetry.space_group_name_H-M   'P 1'
#
loop_
_entity.id
_entity.type
_entity.pdbx_description
1 polymer ?
#
loop_
_entity_poly.entity_id
_entity_poly.type
_entity_poly.pdbx_seq_one_letter_code
_entity_poly.pdbx_strand_id
1 'polypeptide(L)' 'MTTRVSPIAVFVPGLVFGGAGFAFLGPFGAGFGAVVGIALRVLVGRGEEY' A
#
# COMPACT_ATOMS: atom_id res chain seq x y z
N MET A 1 20.13 6.42 -12.11
CA MET A 1 18.91 7.15 -12.50
C MET A 1 18.00 7.13 -11.28
N THR A 2 17.73 8.26 -10.62
CA THR A 2 16.75 8.29 -9.52
C THR A 2 15.35 8.31 -10.13
N THR A 3 14.74 7.13 -10.23
CA THR A 3 13.30 7.02 -10.48
C THR A 3 12.59 7.43 -9.20
N ARG A 4 12.31 8.74 -9.05
CA ARG A 4 11.48 9.23 -7.94
C ARG A 4 10.12 8.55 -8.02
N VAL A 5 9.87 7.59 -7.15
CA VAL A 5 8.58 6.93 -7.11
C VAL A 5 7.58 7.92 -6.55
N SER A 6 6.58 8.28 -7.37
CA SER A 6 5.54 9.21 -6.95
C SER A 6 4.87 8.68 -5.67
N PRO A 7 4.72 9.48 -4.61
CA PRO A 7 4.05 9.05 -3.38
C PRO A 7 2.66 8.46 -3.65
N ILE A 8 1.99 8.97 -4.70
CA ILE A 8 0.68 8.50 -5.16
C ILE A 8 0.71 7.01 -5.52
N ALA A 9 1.79 6.53 -6.13
CA ALA A 9 1.95 5.12 -6.49
C ALA A 9 1.98 4.18 -5.26
N VAL A 10 2.22 4.72 -4.07
CA VAL A 10 2.24 3.97 -2.81
C VAL A 10 0.92 4.08 -2.05
N PHE A 11 0.33 5.28 -2.02
CA PHE A 11 -0.91 5.50 -1.26
C PHE A 11 -2.15 4.95 -1.95
N VAL A 12 -2.23 5.01 -3.28
CA VAL A 12 -3.41 4.55 -4.03
C VAL A 12 -3.64 3.04 -3.83
N PRO A 13 -2.64 2.16 -3.97
CA PRO A 13 -2.84 0.73 -3.72
C PRO A 13 -3.28 0.45 -2.28
N GLY A 14 -2.66 1.08 -1.28
CA GLY A 14 -3.02 0.88 0.13
C GLY A 14 -4.48 1.27 0.42
N LEU A 15 -4.96 2.36 -0.18
CA LEU A 15 -6.33 2.84 -0.01
C LEU A 15 -7.34 1.94 -0.74
N VAL A 16 -6.99 1.45 -1.93
CA VAL A 16 -7.80 0.51 -2.72
C VAL A 16 -7.89 -0.85 -2.01
N PHE A 17 -6.78 -1.43 -1.56
CA PHE A 17 -6.78 -2.70 -0.83
C PHE A 17 -7.43 -2.58 0.55
N GLY A 18 -7.24 -1.46 1.26
CA GLY A 18 -7.94 -1.15 2.51
C GLY A 18 -9.45 -1.03 2.35
N GLY A 19 -9.90 -0.23 1.37
CA GLY A 19 -11.31 -0.03 1.08
C GLY A 19 -12.00 -1.28 0.56
N ALA A 20 -11.38 -1.99 -0.39
CA ALA A 20 -11.90 -3.26 -0.90
C ALA A 20 -11.92 -4.33 0.19
N GLY A 21 -10.85 -4.45 0.98
CA GLY A 21 -10.81 -5.35 2.11
C GLY A 21 -11.95 -5.09 3.08
N PHE A 22 -12.16 -3.84 3.48
CA PHE A 22 -13.27 -3.48 4.38
C PHE A 22 -14.65 -3.85 3.80
N ALA A 23 -14.85 -3.64 2.51
CA ALA A 23 -16.12 -3.93 1.84
C ALA A 23 -16.47 -5.44 1.81
N PHE A 24 -15.47 -6.33 1.71
CA PHE A 24 -15.69 -7.78 1.61
C PHE A 24 -15.54 -8.53 2.94
N LEU A 25 -14.73 -8.04 3.87
CA LEU A 25 -14.33 -8.75 5.11
C LEU A 25 -14.60 -7.93 6.39
N GLY A 26 -15.23 -6.76 6.28
CA GLY A 26 -15.50 -5.89 7.42
C GLY A 26 -14.21 -5.39 8.09
N PRO A 27 -14.19 -5.23 9.43
CA PRO A 27 -13.04 -4.70 10.15
C PRO A 27 -11.72 -5.47 9.91
N PHE A 28 -11.82 -6.79 9.70
CA PHE A 28 -10.66 -7.63 9.40
C PHE A 28 -10.03 -7.30 8.05
N GLY A 29 -10.85 -6.95 7.05
CA GLY A 29 -10.38 -6.55 5.74
C GLY A 29 -9.75 -5.15 5.71
N ALA A 30 -10.22 -4.22 6.54
CA ALA A 30 -9.54 -2.94 6.75
C ALA A 30 -8.14 -3.14 7.36
N GLY A 31 -8.04 -4.03 8.36
CA GLY A 31 -6.75 -4.40 8.96
C GLY A 31 -5.80 -5.05 7.95
N PHE A 32 -6.29 -6.00 7.15
CA PHE A 32 -5.50 -6.66 6.11
C PHE A 32 -5.01 -5.68 5.04
N GLY A 33 -5.88 -4.79 4.54
CA GLY A 33 -5.49 -3.80 3.55
C GLY A 33 -4.51 -2.74 4.09
N ALA A 34 -4.59 -2.41 5.38
CA ALA A 34 -3.58 -1.55 6.03
C ALA A 34 -2.20 -2.24 6.10
N VAL A 35 -2.14 -3.53 6.47
CA VAL A 35 -0.90 -4.30 6.49
C VAL A 35 -0.29 -4.42 5.09
N VAL A 36 -1.10 -4.73 4.08
CA VAL A 36 -0.65 -4.80 2.68
C VAL A 36 -0.17 -3.44 2.18
N GLY A 37 -0.87 -2.35 2.50
CA GLY A 37 -0.46 -0.99 2.15
C GLY A 37 0.88 -0.58 2.77
N ILE A 38 1.11 -0.94 4.04
CA ILE A 38 2.39 -0.71 4.72
C ILE A 38 3.49 -1.57 4.08
N ALA A 39 3.23 -2.84 3.80
CA ALA A 39 4.20 -3.74 3.16
C ALA A 39 4.63 -3.23 1.77
N LEU A 40 3.67 -2.78 0.96
CA LEU A 40 3.95 -2.16 -0.34
C LEU A 40 4.77 -0.88 -0.21
N ARG A 41 4.46 -0.04 0.77
CA ARG A 41 5.24 1.17 1.06
C ARG A 41 6.69 0.85 1.44
N VAL A 42 6.90 -0.19 2.24
CA VAL A 42 8.24 -0.65 2.63
C VAL A 42 8.99 -1.24 1.43
N LEU A 43 8.35 -2.07 0.61
CA LEU A 43 8.95 -2.66 -0.58
C LEU A 43 9.37 -1.59 -1.60
N VAL A 44 8.51 -0.59 -1.83
CA VAL A 44 8.83 0.55 -2.71
C VAL A 44 9.92 1.43 -2.11
N GLY A 45 9.87 1.71 -0.80
CA GLY A 45 10.91 2.50 -0.12
C GLY A 45 12.30 1.85 -0.17
N ARG A 46 12.37 0.51 -0.19
CA ARG A 46 13.62 -0.26 -0.40
C ARG A 46 14.07 -0.28 -1.86
N GLY A 47 13.15 -0.12 -2.81
CA GLY A 47 13.45 -0.06 -4.24
C GLY A 47 14.04 1.28 -4.69
N GLU A 48 13.88 2.35 -3.90
CA GLU A 48 14.57 3.63 -4.15
C GLU A 48 16.01 3.67 -3.61
N GLU A 49 16.42 2.70 -2.80
CA GLU A 49 17.75 2.66 -2.17
C GLU A 49 18.82 1.97 -3.05
N TYR A 50 18.44 1.45 -4.23
CA TYR A 50 19.31 0.86 -5.25
C TYR A 50 19.27 1.65 -6.57
#